data_AF-A0A2T4YYZ9-F1
#
_entry.id   AF-A0A2T4YYZ9-F1
#
_cell.length_a   1.000
_cell.length_b   1.000
_cell.length_c   1.000
_cell.angle_alpha   90.00
_cell.angle_beta   90.00
_cell.angle_gamma   90.00
#
_symmetry.space_group_name_H-M   'P 1'
#
loop_
_entity.id
_entity.type
_entity.pdbx_description
1 polymer ?
#
loop_
_entity_poly.entity_id
_entity_poly.type
_entity_poly.pdbx_seq_one_letter_code
_entity_poly.pdbx_strand_id
1 'polypeptide(L)'
;MVTEEYLLRVGVPRQHLEQMRKEIIHAHSYYRHFYKKEVEEKNVLVPVNKIRGLLESRGDPGYSWLDHITYRAGCLWRLENFKPWLEELGLETFRKSFADPGYSVELYYYDQEDAYYVGGDGNHRTTWAKIVNAPYISAWVTRKCFLPGHYENYKLLRAKKAELVQTVKEYGLHLREWRDGAHISLTGQGSIWFHVTPQVFDYGNQEKVTAALHQYEKTLGFLQELQELHKRVQILKQPKFRNFFLQLGKGWITDRERKRIYKGLLKLYEEGWPEKRYNSEEAEETEPVRPRLKL
;
A
#
# COMPACT_ATOMS: atom_id res chain seq x y z
N MET A 1 0.57 -7.89 -30.67
CA MET A 1 -0.27 -7.43 -29.56
C MET A 1 -1.42 -8.42 -29.39
N VAL A 2 -1.52 -9.04 -28.22
CA VAL A 2 -2.65 -9.88 -27.83
C VAL A 2 -3.85 -8.98 -27.62
N THR A 3 -4.92 -9.24 -28.38
CA THR A 3 -6.21 -8.56 -28.19
C THR A 3 -7.25 -9.56 -27.70
N GLU A 4 -8.36 -9.05 -27.19
CA GLU A 4 -9.48 -9.89 -26.78
C GLU A 4 -10.10 -10.64 -27.96
N GLU A 5 -10.20 -10.00 -29.13
CA GLU A 5 -10.69 -10.64 -30.36
C GLU A 5 -9.78 -11.80 -30.77
N TYR A 6 -8.46 -11.65 -30.60
CA TYR A 6 -7.51 -12.73 -30.82
C TYR A 6 -7.78 -13.90 -29.86
N LEU A 7 -7.99 -13.64 -28.57
CA LEU A 7 -8.26 -14.67 -27.56
C LEU A 7 -9.57 -15.42 -27.85
N LEU A 8 -10.61 -14.71 -28.27
CA LEU A 8 -11.87 -15.32 -28.71
C LEU A 8 -11.66 -16.21 -29.93
N ARG A 9 -10.89 -15.74 -30.93
CA ARG A 9 -10.61 -16.47 -32.17
C ARG A 9 -9.86 -17.78 -31.92
N VAL A 10 -8.92 -17.81 -30.99
CA VAL A 10 -8.18 -19.02 -30.62
C VAL A 10 -8.96 -19.96 -29.69
N GLY A 11 -10.21 -19.61 -29.34
CA GLY A 11 -11.12 -20.49 -28.62
C GLY A 11 -11.21 -20.26 -27.11
N VAL A 12 -10.66 -19.15 -26.58
CA VAL A 12 -10.88 -18.80 -25.17
C VAL A 12 -12.36 -18.40 -24.98
N PRO A 13 -13.09 -19.02 -24.03
CA PRO A 13 -14.51 -18.72 -23.85
C PRO A 13 -14.76 -17.26 -23.49
N ARG A 14 -15.77 -16.63 -24.12
CA ARG A 14 -16.16 -15.25 -23.82
C ARG A 14 -16.48 -15.03 -22.35
N GLN A 15 -17.22 -15.96 -21.73
CA GLN A 15 -17.56 -15.91 -20.31
C GLN A 15 -16.32 -15.85 -19.41
N HIS A 16 -15.25 -16.58 -19.78
CA HIS A 16 -13.98 -16.54 -19.05
C HIS A 16 -13.30 -15.17 -19.20
N LEU A 17 -13.26 -14.61 -20.41
CA LEU A 17 -12.66 -13.28 -20.63
C LEU A 17 -13.42 -12.18 -19.89
N GLU A 18 -14.75 -12.27 -19.82
CA GLU A 18 -15.57 -11.37 -19.01
C GLU A 18 -15.27 -11.48 -17.51
N GLN A 19 -14.98 -12.69 -17.02
CA GLN A 19 -14.50 -12.88 -15.65
C GLN A 19 -13.10 -12.27 -15.47
N MET A 20 -12.17 -12.49 -16.40
CA MET A 20 -10.81 -11.93 -16.34
C MET A 20 -10.77 -10.41 -16.42
N ARG A 21 -11.77 -9.78 -17.04
CA ARG A 21 -11.98 -8.33 -17.03
C ARG A 21 -12.39 -7.79 -15.65
N LYS A 22 -13.12 -8.60 -14.88
CA LYS A 22 -13.63 -8.22 -13.55
C LYS A 22 -12.67 -8.61 -12.42
N GLU A 23 -11.84 -9.63 -12.63
CA GLU A 23 -10.88 -10.10 -11.64
C GLU A 23 -9.67 -9.15 -11.59
N ILE A 24 -9.67 -8.27 -10.60
CA ILE A 24 -8.57 -7.35 -10.30
C ILE A 24 -7.42 -8.10 -9.65
N ILE A 25 -6.19 -7.81 -10.07
CA ILE A 25 -5.00 -8.37 -9.42
C ILE A 25 -4.67 -7.61 -8.12
N HIS A 26 -4.13 -8.34 -7.15
CA HIS A 26 -3.75 -7.78 -5.86
C HIS A 26 -2.23 -7.76 -5.67
N ALA A 27 -1.73 -6.71 -5.03
CA ALA A 27 -0.36 -6.61 -4.56
C ALA A 27 -0.10 -7.58 -3.39
N HIS A 28 1.00 -8.31 -3.44
CA HIS A 28 1.38 -9.21 -2.34
C HIS A 28 2.19 -8.51 -1.24
N SER A 29 2.70 -7.28 -1.47
CA SER A 29 3.45 -6.52 -0.45
C SER A 29 2.62 -6.29 0.81
N TYR A 30 1.30 -6.11 0.66
CA TYR A 30 0.37 -5.96 1.78
C TYR A 30 0.58 -7.05 2.84
N TYR A 31 0.68 -8.31 2.40
CA TYR A 31 0.84 -9.46 3.30
C TYR A 31 2.26 -9.63 3.84
N ARG A 32 3.28 -9.01 3.22
CA ARG A 32 4.69 -9.23 3.58
C ARG A 32 5.00 -8.89 5.05
N HIS A 33 4.17 -8.06 5.67
CA HIS A 33 4.36 -7.54 7.02
C HIS A 33 3.93 -8.48 8.17
N PHE A 34 2.97 -9.35 7.92
CA PHE A 34 2.34 -10.20 8.94
C PHE A 34 2.30 -11.67 8.54
N TYR A 35 3.21 -12.05 7.64
CA TYR A 35 3.43 -13.43 7.22
C TYR A 35 4.91 -13.80 7.33
N LYS A 36 5.17 -15.03 7.80
CA LYS A 36 6.51 -15.62 7.83
C LYS A 36 6.72 -16.56 6.66
N LYS A 37 7.90 -16.51 6.02
CA LYS A 37 8.34 -17.53 5.06
C LYS A 37 8.62 -18.84 5.81
N GLU A 38 7.97 -19.93 5.42
CA GLU A 38 8.45 -21.28 5.75
C GLU A 38 9.70 -21.58 4.91
N VAL A 39 10.66 -22.29 5.50
CA VAL A 39 11.97 -22.56 4.88
C VAL A 39 11.83 -23.53 3.69
N GLU A 40 10.78 -24.35 3.69
CA GLU A 40 10.57 -25.37 2.68
C GLU A 40 9.87 -24.82 1.43
N GLU A 41 10.46 -25.09 0.27
CA GLU A 41 9.85 -24.84 -1.04
C GLU A 41 9.45 -26.18 -1.66
N LYS A 42 8.24 -26.26 -2.22
CA LYS A 42 7.72 -27.50 -2.83
C LYS A 42 7.34 -27.26 -4.28
N ASN A 43 7.74 -28.16 -5.16
CA ASN A 43 7.23 -28.18 -6.53
C ASN A 43 5.86 -28.86 -6.53
N VAL A 44 4.81 -28.14 -6.89
CA VAL A 44 3.43 -28.66 -6.93
C VAL A 44 2.65 -28.09 -8.11
N LEU A 45 1.60 -28.80 -8.51
CA LEU A 45 0.60 -28.27 -9.43
C LEU A 45 -0.35 -27.35 -8.67
N VAL A 46 -0.35 -26.08 -9.04
CA VAL A 46 -1.19 -25.05 -8.42
C VAL A 46 -2.43 -24.80 -9.29
N PRO A 47 -3.65 -24.82 -8.71
CA PRO A 47 -4.85 -24.39 -9.43
C PRO A 47 -4.73 -22.92 -9.84
N VAL A 48 -4.80 -22.65 -11.14
CA VAL A 48 -4.59 -21.28 -11.68
C VAL A 48 -5.64 -20.30 -11.15
N ASN A 49 -6.85 -20.77 -10.88
CA ASN A 49 -7.92 -19.96 -10.30
C ASN A 49 -7.63 -19.46 -8.88
N LYS A 50 -6.66 -20.04 -8.16
CA LYS A 50 -6.21 -19.57 -6.83
C LYS A 50 -5.10 -18.51 -6.91
N ILE A 51 -4.56 -18.23 -8.09
CA ILE A 51 -3.55 -17.19 -8.27
C ILE A 51 -4.23 -15.83 -8.39
N ARG A 52 -3.86 -14.91 -7.48
CA ARG A 52 -4.53 -13.61 -7.28
C ARG A 52 -3.69 -12.39 -7.63
N GLY A 53 -2.40 -12.57 -7.86
CA GLY A 53 -1.54 -11.42 -8.15
C GLY A 53 -0.22 -11.78 -8.80
N LEU A 54 0.35 -10.76 -9.41
CA LEU A 54 1.68 -10.75 -10.01
C LEU A 54 2.67 -10.09 -9.05
N LEU A 55 3.96 -10.19 -9.39
CA LEU A 55 4.99 -9.40 -8.73
C LEU A 55 4.76 -7.92 -9.05
N GLU A 56 4.90 -7.04 -8.06
CA GLU A 56 4.55 -5.61 -8.18
C GLU A 56 5.41 -4.84 -9.18
N SER A 57 6.61 -5.33 -9.48
CA SER A 57 7.46 -4.77 -10.55
C SER A 57 6.98 -5.14 -11.96
N ARG A 58 5.94 -5.97 -12.07
CA ARG A 58 5.44 -6.54 -13.33
C ARG A 58 3.95 -6.37 -13.52
N GLY A 59 3.15 -6.46 -12.45
CA GLY A 59 1.71 -6.23 -12.50
C GLY A 59 1.32 -5.03 -11.63
N ASP A 60 0.36 -4.27 -12.13
CA ASP A 60 -0.18 -3.08 -11.46
C ASP A 60 -1.45 -3.47 -10.69
N PRO A 61 -1.43 -3.39 -9.34
CA PRO A 61 -2.64 -3.61 -8.54
C PRO A 61 -3.76 -2.65 -8.94
N GLY A 62 -5.01 -3.11 -8.87
CA GLY A 62 -6.18 -2.31 -9.27
C GLY A 62 -6.60 -2.48 -10.73
N TYR A 63 -5.77 -3.12 -11.55
CA TYR A 63 -6.11 -3.49 -12.93
C TYR A 63 -6.46 -4.97 -13.05
N SER A 64 -7.23 -5.31 -14.09
CA SER A 64 -7.69 -6.68 -14.31
C SER A 64 -6.64 -7.56 -15.00
N TRP A 65 -6.78 -8.88 -14.94
CA TRP A 65 -5.93 -9.79 -15.72
C TRP A 65 -6.01 -9.51 -17.22
N LEU A 66 -7.18 -9.10 -17.72
CA LEU A 66 -7.37 -8.74 -19.13
C LEU A 66 -6.63 -7.45 -19.51
N ASP A 67 -6.55 -6.47 -18.61
CA ASP A 67 -5.76 -5.24 -18.86
C ASP A 67 -4.27 -5.57 -18.99
N HIS A 68 -3.78 -6.51 -18.18
CA HIS A 68 -2.38 -6.95 -18.21
C HIS A 68 -2.02 -7.68 -19.52
N ILE A 69 -2.86 -8.61 -19.99
CA ILE A 69 -2.56 -9.33 -21.24
C ILE A 69 -2.65 -8.43 -22.48
N THR A 70 -3.48 -7.38 -22.41
CA THR A 70 -3.69 -6.43 -23.51
C THR A 70 -2.78 -5.19 -23.42
N TYR A 71 -1.76 -5.22 -22.56
CA TYR A 71 -0.78 -4.13 -22.39
C TYR A 71 -1.37 -2.79 -21.93
N ARG A 72 -2.52 -2.82 -21.25
CA ARG A 72 -3.13 -1.64 -20.62
C ARG A 72 -2.63 -1.38 -19.20
N ALA A 73 -1.98 -2.37 -18.59
CA ALA A 73 -1.44 -2.29 -17.24
C ALA A 73 -0.20 -3.19 -17.10
N GLY A 74 0.70 -2.81 -16.19
CA GLY A 74 1.89 -3.55 -15.84
C GLY A 74 3.01 -3.48 -16.89
N CYS A 75 4.10 -4.19 -16.59
CA CYS A 75 5.29 -4.28 -17.43
C CYS A 75 5.59 -5.74 -17.81
N LEU A 76 4.79 -6.24 -18.77
CA LEU A 76 4.85 -7.61 -19.28
C LEU A 76 5.28 -7.67 -20.76
N TRP A 77 6.37 -6.97 -21.07
CA TRP A 77 6.91 -6.78 -22.42
C TRP A 77 7.19 -8.07 -23.22
N ARG A 78 7.32 -9.24 -22.57
CA ARG A 78 7.56 -10.54 -23.24
C ARG A 78 6.32 -11.41 -23.41
N LEU A 79 5.09 -10.90 -23.19
CA LEU A 79 3.88 -11.72 -23.33
C LEU A 79 3.71 -12.23 -24.77
N GLU A 80 4.01 -11.42 -25.78
CA GLU A 80 3.92 -11.82 -27.18
C GLU A 80 4.74 -13.07 -27.52
N ASN A 81 5.80 -13.37 -26.77
CA ASN A 81 6.66 -14.54 -27.04
C ASN A 81 5.92 -15.88 -26.89
N PHE A 82 4.79 -15.91 -26.18
CA PHE A 82 3.96 -17.11 -26.02
C PHE A 82 2.93 -17.27 -27.15
N LYS A 83 2.68 -16.22 -27.93
CA LYS A 83 1.69 -16.23 -29.00
C LYS A 83 2.01 -17.29 -30.07
N PRO A 84 3.25 -17.41 -30.59
CA PRO A 84 3.59 -18.46 -31.56
C PRO A 84 3.35 -19.87 -30.99
N TRP A 85 3.61 -20.10 -29.71
CA TRP A 85 3.40 -21.40 -29.08
C TRP A 85 1.91 -21.76 -29.00
N LEU A 86 1.06 -20.78 -28.72
CA LEU A 86 -0.39 -20.98 -28.74
C LEU A 86 -0.90 -21.30 -30.15
N GLU A 87 -0.36 -20.62 -31.17
CA GLU A 87 -0.73 -20.84 -32.57
C GLU A 87 -0.25 -22.21 -33.09
N GLU A 88 0.95 -22.66 -32.67
CA GLU A 88 1.53 -23.94 -33.07
C GLU A 88 0.88 -25.14 -32.36
N LEU A 89 0.72 -25.07 -31.03
CA LEU A 89 0.24 -26.19 -30.21
C LEU A 89 -1.29 -26.33 -30.23
N GLY A 90 -1.99 -25.23 -30.51
CA GLY A 90 -3.43 -25.10 -30.27
C GLY A 90 -3.75 -24.92 -28.78
N LEU A 91 -4.96 -24.42 -28.51
CA LEU A 91 -5.38 -23.98 -27.16
C LEU A 91 -5.29 -25.10 -26.10
N GLU A 92 -5.77 -26.29 -26.40
CA GLU A 92 -5.81 -27.38 -25.41
C GLU A 92 -4.42 -27.89 -25.04
N THR A 93 -3.53 -28.06 -26.01
CA THR A 93 -2.14 -28.46 -25.76
C THR A 93 -1.39 -27.35 -25.04
N PHE A 94 -1.61 -26.09 -25.43
CA PHE A 94 -1.05 -24.93 -24.75
C PHE A 94 -1.48 -24.87 -23.27
N ARG A 95 -2.77 -25.10 -22.97
CA ARG A 95 -3.29 -25.20 -21.59
C ARG A 95 -2.59 -26.29 -20.78
N LYS A 96 -2.37 -27.47 -21.37
CA LYS A 96 -1.69 -28.60 -20.70
C LYS A 96 -0.21 -28.31 -20.43
N SER A 97 0.45 -27.54 -21.30
CA SER A 97 1.86 -27.21 -21.17
C SER A 97 2.21 -26.47 -19.87
N PHE A 98 1.24 -25.77 -19.24
CA PHE A 98 1.47 -25.05 -17.99
C PHE A 98 1.80 -25.96 -16.81
N ALA A 99 1.34 -27.21 -16.84
CA ALA A 99 1.60 -28.22 -15.82
C ALA A 99 2.98 -28.90 -15.94
N ASP A 100 3.78 -28.55 -16.95
CA ASP A 100 5.13 -29.11 -17.12
C ASP A 100 6.08 -28.63 -16.01
N PRO A 101 6.68 -29.56 -15.22
CA PRO A 101 7.61 -29.22 -14.15
C PRO A 101 8.89 -28.54 -14.64
N GLY A 102 9.30 -28.74 -15.90
CA GLY A 102 10.49 -28.12 -16.51
C GLY A 102 10.38 -26.59 -16.64
N TYR A 103 9.18 -26.04 -16.53
CA TYR A 103 8.90 -24.61 -16.64
C TYR A 103 8.12 -24.07 -15.43
N SER A 104 8.47 -24.58 -14.25
CA SER A 104 7.81 -24.19 -13.00
C SER A 104 8.00 -22.70 -12.70
N VAL A 105 6.94 -22.03 -12.23
CA VAL A 105 6.98 -20.62 -11.79
C VAL A 105 7.24 -20.51 -10.29
N GLU A 106 7.63 -19.34 -9.81
CA GLU A 106 7.78 -19.09 -8.36
C GLU A 106 6.49 -18.47 -7.79
N LEU A 107 5.88 -19.14 -6.80
CA LEU A 107 4.68 -18.66 -6.13
C LEU A 107 4.84 -18.57 -4.61
N TYR A 108 4.22 -17.56 -4.03
CA TYR A 108 4.00 -17.43 -2.60
C TYR A 108 2.56 -17.83 -2.28
N TYR A 109 2.40 -18.84 -1.42
CA TYR A 109 1.11 -19.29 -0.92
C TYR A 109 0.83 -18.68 0.45
N TYR A 110 -0.24 -17.91 0.58
CA TYR A 110 -0.68 -17.34 1.86
C TYR A 110 -1.83 -18.17 2.42
N ASP A 111 -1.61 -18.74 3.60
CA ASP A 111 -2.45 -19.81 4.12
C ASP A 111 -3.81 -19.36 4.65
N GLN A 112 -3.94 -18.13 5.13
CA GLN A 112 -5.23 -17.60 5.58
C GLN A 112 -6.15 -17.23 4.40
N GLU A 113 -5.60 -16.74 3.30
CA GLU A 113 -6.37 -16.34 2.12
C GLU A 113 -6.62 -17.50 1.14
N ASP A 114 -5.95 -18.65 1.35
CA ASP A 114 -5.92 -19.77 0.41
C ASP A 114 -5.61 -19.28 -1.03
N ALA A 115 -4.58 -18.44 -1.14
CA ALA A 115 -4.27 -17.70 -2.36
C ALA A 115 -2.78 -17.71 -2.70
N TYR A 116 -2.50 -17.64 -4.00
CA TYR A 116 -1.13 -17.62 -4.55
C TYR A 116 -0.82 -16.29 -5.23
N TYR A 117 0.43 -15.88 -5.13
CA TYR A 117 0.98 -14.68 -5.76
C TYR A 117 2.31 -15.01 -6.41
N VAL A 118 2.61 -14.40 -7.56
CA VAL A 118 3.92 -14.58 -8.20
C VAL A 118 5.01 -13.97 -7.32
N GLY A 119 5.97 -14.81 -6.91
CA GLY A 119 7.03 -14.43 -5.96
C GLY A 119 8.33 -13.95 -6.62
N GLY A 120 8.50 -14.23 -7.91
CA GLY A 120 9.71 -13.91 -8.66
C GLY A 120 9.47 -14.06 -10.15
N ASP A 121 10.19 -14.99 -10.79
CA ASP A 121 9.98 -15.30 -12.19
C ASP A 121 8.69 -16.09 -12.43
N GLY A 122 8.09 -15.87 -13.61
CA GLY A 122 6.85 -16.54 -14.01
C GLY A 122 5.64 -15.65 -14.25
N ASN A 123 5.77 -14.31 -14.13
CA ASN A 123 4.67 -13.37 -14.35
C ASN A 123 3.97 -13.56 -15.72
N HIS A 124 4.77 -13.66 -16.79
CA HIS A 124 4.25 -13.84 -18.16
C HIS A 124 3.49 -15.17 -18.32
N ARG A 125 4.11 -16.28 -17.87
CA ARG A 125 3.54 -17.62 -17.94
C ARG A 125 2.26 -17.74 -17.12
N THR A 126 2.24 -17.14 -15.93
CA THR A 126 1.06 -17.08 -15.06
C THR A 126 -0.07 -16.29 -15.70
N THR A 127 0.23 -15.12 -16.27
CA THR A 127 -0.76 -14.29 -16.97
C THR A 127 -1.40 -15.07 -18.13
N TRP A 128 -0.58 -15.76 -18.94
CA TRP A 128 -1.09 -16.62 -20.00
C TRP A 128 -1.93 -17.78 -19.49
N ALA A 129 -1.45 -18.52 -18.49
CA ALA A 129 -2.18 -19.63 -17.88
C ALA A 129 -3.57 -19.18 -17.39
N LYS A 130 -3.61 -18.01 -16.74
CA LYS A 130 -4.84 -17.38 -16.24
C LYS A 130 -5.78 -17.00 -17.39
N ILE A 131 -5.28 -16.31 -18.41
CA ILE A 131 -6.08 -15.85 -19.54
C ILE A 131 -6.64 -16.99 -20.37
N VAL A 132 -5.85 -18.03 -20.63
CA VAL A 132 -6.33 -19.18 -21.39
C VAL A 132 -7.18 -20.14 -20.55
N ASN A 133 -7.39 -19.87 -19.26
CA ASN A 133 -8.10 -20.78 -18.33
C ASN A 133 -7.44 -22.16 -18.24
N ALA A 134 -6.11 -22.21 -18.11
CA ALA A 134 -5.42 -23.46 -17.81
C ALA A 134 -5.84 -23.96 -16.41
N PRO A 135 -6.05 -25.27 -16.21
CA PRO A 135 -6.52 -25.78 -14.93
C PRO A 135 -5.44 -25.70 -13.84
N TYR A 136 -4.19 -25.98 -14.21
CA TYR A 136 -3.05 -26.03 -13.30
C TYR A 136 -1.81 -25.39 -13.93
N ILE A 137 -0.92 -24.91 -13.08
CA ILE A 137 0.44 -24.49 -13.43
C ILE A 137 1.44 -25.14 -12.48
N SER A 138 2.55 -25.64 -13.00
CA SER A 138 3.64 -26.14 -12.15
C SER A 138 4.34 -24.97 -11.47
N ALA A 139 4.59 -25.07 -10.16
CA ALA A 139 5.21 -23.99 -9.41
C ALA A 139 6.08 -24.49 -8.25
N TRP A 140 7.19 -23.79 -8.01
CA TRP A 140 7.91 -23.78 -6.74
C TRP A 140 7.16 -22.87 -5.77
N VAL A 141 6.53 -23.48 -4.78
CA VAL A 141 5.69 -22.79 -3.80
C VAL A 141 6.48 -22.58 -2.52
N THR A 142 6.68 -21.32 -2.16
CA THR A 142 7.05 -20.92 -0.79
C THR A 142 5.77 -20.67 0.01
N ARG A 143 5.58 -21.40 1.11
CA ARG A 143 4.48 -21.11 2.02
C ARG A 143 4.76 -19.89 2.89
N LYS A 144 3.74 -19.06 3.05
CA LYS A 144 3.69 -17.88 3.91
C LYS A 144 2.67 -18.17 5.00
N CYS A 145 3.13 -18.23 6.24
CA CYS A 145 2.28 -18.51 7.40
C CYS A 145 1.85 -17.23 8.09
N PHE A 146 0.54 -17.09 8.31
CA PHE A 146 -0.03 -15.95 9.00
C PHE A 146 0.49 -15.83 10.43
N LEU A 147 0.80 -14.60 10.84
CA LEU A 147 1.24 -14.27 12.19
C LEU A 147 0.19 -13.35 12.84
N PRO A 148 -0.76 -13.89 13.63
CA PRO A 148 -1.84 -13.09 14.22
C PRO A 148 -1.33 -11.89 15.03
N GLY A 149 -0.30 -12.07 15.85
CA GLY A 149 0.29 -10.98 16.63
C GLY A 149 0.89 -9.86 15.78
N HIS A 150 1.51 -10.19 14.64
CA HIS A 150 2.01 -9.18 13.71
C HIS A 150 0.85 -8.41 13.06
N TYR A 151 -0.23 -9.12 12.72
CA TYR A 151 -1.40 -8.50 12.12
C TYR A 151 -2.13 -7.56 13.08
N GLU A 152 -2.27 -7.92 14.36
CA GLU A 152 -2.83 -7.02 15.38
C GLU A 152 -2.00 -5.75 15.52
N ASN A 153 -0.67 -5.88 15.61
CA ASN A 153 0.24 -4.74 15.67
C ASN A 153 0.18 -3.87 14.41
N TYR A 154 0.07 -4.48 13.23
CA TYR A 154 -0.14 -3.77 11.97
C TYR A 154 -1.44 -2.97 11.98
N LYS A 155 -2.57 -3.57 12.39
CA LYS A 155 -3.86 -2.89 12.48
C LYS A 155 -3.80 -1.71 13.45
N LEU A 156 -3.17 -1.90 14.60
CA LEU A 156 -3.06 -0.87 15.62
C LEU A 156 -2.27 0.35 15.12
N LEU A 157 -1.11 0.13 14.51
CA LEU A 157 -0.29 1.20 13.93
C LEU A 157 -1.01 1.89 12.76
N ARG A 158 -1.71 1.14 11.90
CA ARG A 158 -2.48 1.72 10.80
C ARG A 158 -3.63 2.58 11.31
N ALA A 159 -4.35 2.13 12.34
CA ALA A 159 -5.42 2.91 12.96
C ALA A 159 -4.89 4.23 13.55
N LYS A 160 -3.74 4.19 14.22
CA LYS A 160 -3.08 5.39 14.74
C LYS A 160 -2.59 6.33 13.65
N LYS A 161 -2.04 5.82 12.55
CA LYS A 161 -1.70 6.63 11.37
C LYS A 161 -2.95 7.32 10.81
N ALA A 162 -4.06 6.60 10.67
CA ALA A 162 -5.33 7.16 10.17
C ALA A 162 -5.89 8.25 11.09
N GLU A 163 -5.85 8.04 12.41
CA GLU A 163 -6.22 9.05 13.42
C GLU A 163 -5.39 10.33 13.26
N LEU A 164 -4.08 10.19 13.06
CA LEU A 164 -3.18 11.32 12.81
C LEU A 164 -3.54 12.06 11.51
N VAL A 165 -3.70 11.34 10.40
CA VAL A 165 -4.07 11.91 9.10
C VAL A 165 -5.37 12.72 9.21
N GLN A 166 -6.38 12.13 9.85
CA GLN A 166 -7.68 12.77 10.05
C GLN A 166 -7.57 14.03 10.91
N THR A 167 -6.84 13.96 12.03
CA THR A 167 -6.61 15.12 12.92
C THR A 167 -5.91 16.28 12.19
N VAL A 168 -4.88 15.96 11.40
CA VAL A 168 -4.14 16.95 10.60
C VAL A 168 -5.06 17.63 9.59
N LYS A 169 -5.92 16.85 8.91
CA LYS A 169 -6.92 17.36 7.98
C LYS A 169 -7.94 18.27 8.66
N GLU A 170 -8.47 17.88 9.82
CA GLU A 170 -9.43 18.68 10.60
C GLU A 170 -8.85 20.03 11.04
N TYR A 171 -7.54 20.09 11.27
CA TYR A 171 -6.85 21.33 11.64
C TYR A 171 -6.43 22.17 10.43
N GLY A 172 -6.79 21.76 9.21
CA GLY A 172 -6.41 22.45 7.98
C GLY A 172 -4.89 22.48 7.77
N LEU A 173 -4.20 21.45 8.23
CA LEU A 173 -2.76 21.23 8.07
C LEU A 173 -2.51 20.16 7.00
N HIS A 174 -1.26 20.05 6.55
CA HIS A 174 -0.83 18.97 5.67
C HIS A 174 0.11 18.00 6.35
N LEU A 175 -0.05 16.74 5.96
CA LEU A 175 0.91 15.68 6.22
C LEU A 175 1.75 15.51 4.96
N ARG A 176 3.07 15.74 5.04
CA ARG A 176 4.00 15.30 4.00
C ARG A 176 4.87 14.18 4.54
N GLU A 177 4.81 13.03 3.87
CA GLU A 177 5.67 11.88 4.11
C GLU A 177 6.90 11.97 3.20
N TRP A 178 8.08 11.68 3.75
CA TRP A 178 9.30 11.59 2.97
C TRP A 178 9.54 10.14 2.51
N ARG A 179 10.40 9.95 1.49
CA ARG A 179 10.65 8.63 0.85
C ARG A 179 11.09 7.53 1.82
N ASP A 180 11.66 7.91 2.95
CA ASP A 180 12.09 7.01 4.00
C ASP A 180 11.00 6.76 5.05
N GLY A 181 9.74 7.18 4.82
CA GLY A 181 8.57 7.01 5.70
C GLY A 181 8.74 7.50 7.13
N ALA A 182 9.90 8.07 7.44
CA ALA A 182 10.35 8.37 8.77
C ALA A 182 9.90 9.78 9.11
N HIS A 183 9.86 10.69 8.14
CA HIS A 183 9.52 12.08 8.40
C HIS A 183 8.08 12.40 8.04
N ILE A 184 7.33 12.83 9.05
CA ILE A 184 6.07 13.54 8.88
C ILE A 184 6.35 15.01 9.10
N SER A 185 6.17 15.84 8.07
CA SER A 185 6.15 17.28 8.28
C SER A 185 4.73 17.83 8.32
N LEU A 186 4.41 18.54 9.40
CA LEU A 186 3.21 19.38 9.49
C LEU A 186 3.55 20.71 8.81
N THR A 187 2.84 21.06 7.73
CA THR A 187 3.20 22.24 6.94
C THR A 187 2.04 23.23 6.78
N GLY A 188 2.38 24.51 6.78
CA GLY A 188 1.78 25.52 5.91
C GLY A 188 2.60 25.55 4.60
N GLN A 189 2.88 26.71 3.98
CA GLN A 189 3.82 26.73 2.84
C GLN A 189 5.26 26.30 3.22
N GLY A 190 5.61 26.24 4.51
CA GLY A 190 6.88 25.73 5.03
C GLY A 190 6.74 24.60 6.06
N SER A 191 7.81 23.82 6.25
CA SER A 191 7.85 22.74 7.26
C SER A 191 7.87 23.33 8.67
N ILE A 192 6.78 23.22 9.42
CA ILE A 192 6.66 23.78 10.78
C ILE A 192 7.30 22.84 11.80
N TRP A 193 7.12 21.55 11.60
CA TRP A 193 7.63 20.53 12.50
C TRP A 193 7.95 19.26 11.75
N PHE A 194 9.04 18.59 12.15
CA PHE A 194 9.41 17.27 11.67
C PHE A 194 9.16 16.28 12.80
N HIS A 195 8.24 15.36 12.57
CA HIS A 195 8.10 14.20 13.39
C HIS A 195 8.83 13.04 12.74
N VAL A 196 9.58 12.28 13.54
CA VAL A 196 10.14 11.02 13.07
C VAL A 196 9.21 9.88 13.52
N THR A 197 8.38 9.32 12.64
CA THR A 197 7.70 8.04 12.91
C THR A 197 8.69 6.92 12.64
N PRO A 198 8.99 6.04 13.62
CA PRO A 198 9.85 4.89 13.39
C PRO A 198 9.22 4.02 12.32
N GLN A 199 9.95 3.70 11.25
CA GLN A 199 9.49 2.69 10.31
C GLN A 199 9.48 1.32 10.99
N VAL A 200 8.28 0.76 11.14
CA VAL A 200 8.10 -0.60 11.66
C VAL A 200 8.03 -1.56 10.49
N PHE A 201 9.18 -2.15 10.16
CA PHE A 201 9.28 -3.21 9.14
C PHE A 201 9.01 -4.60 9.71
N ASP A 202 9.14 -4.76 11.02
CA ASP A 202 8.90 -5.99 11.75
C ASP A 202 7.86 -5.76 12.84
N TYR A 203 6.63 -6.17 12.56
CA TYR A 203 5.50 -6.05 13.48
C TYR A 203 5.53 -7.08 14.63
N GLY A 204 6.49 -8.01 14.63
CA GLY A 204 6.77 -8.89 15.76
C GLY A 204 7.61 -8.24 16.85
N ASN A 205 8.32 -7.16 16.49
CA ASN A 205 9.16 -6.43 17.43
C ASN A 205 8.31 -5.48 18.28
N GLN A 206 7.90 -5.95 19.46
CA GLN A 206 7.03 -5.20 20.38
C GLN A 206 7.66 -3.88 20.84
N GLU A 207 8.98 -3.81 21.00
CA GLU A 207 9.68 -2.57 21.36
C GLU A 207 9.52 -1.52 20.26
N LYS A 208 9.75 -1.90 19.00
CA LYS A 208 9.57 -1.00 17.85
C LYS A 208 8.11 -0.58 17.66
N VAL A 209 7.17 -1.51 17.83
CA VAL A 209 5.73 -1.21 17.75
C VAL A 209 5.34 -0.22 18.85
N THR A 210 5.73 -0.48 20.10
CA THR A 210 5.44 0.41 21.24
C THR A 210 6.05 1.79 21.05
N ALA A 211 7.31 1.85 20.60
CA ALA A 211 7.98 3.11 20.30
C ALA A 211 7.25 3.91 19.20
N ALA A 212 6.79 3.25 18.13
CA ALA A 212 6.03 3.90 17.08
C ALA A 212 4.66 4.39 17.56
N LEU A 213 3.95 3.61 18.37
CA LEU A 213 2.66 4.03 18.96
C LEU A 213 2.82 5.24 19.88
N HIS A 214 3.79 5.19 20.79
CA HIS A 214 4.10 6.31 21.68
C HIS A 214 4.40 7.60 20.89
N GLN A 215 5.06 7.44 19.75
CA GLN A 215 5.42 8.55 18.88
C GLN A 215 4.20 9.14 18.16
N TYR A 216 3.27 8.30 17.68
CA TYR A 216 1.96 8.75 17.19
C TYR A 216 1.17 9.51 18.28
N GLU A 217 1.08 8.96 19.48
CA GLU A 217 0.39 9.58 20.62
C GLU A 217 1.00 10.93 20.99
N LYS A 218 2.33 11.01 21.02
CA LYS A 218 3.05 12.26 21.28
C LYS A 218 2.71 13.33 20.23
N THR A 219 2.59 12.96 18.96
CA THR A 219 2.21 13.90 17.89
C THR A 219 0.78 14.35 18.01
N LEU A 220 -0.14 13.43 18.28
CA LEU A 220 -1.55 13.74 18.49
C LEU A 220 -1.71 14.70 19.68
N GLY A 221 -1.01 14.45 20.80
CA GLY A 221 -0.99 15.35 21.95
C GLY A 221 -0.44 16.73 21.61
N PHE A 222 0.66 16.80 20.85
CA PHE A 222 1.21 18.08 20.37
C PHE A 222 0.20 18.86 19.52
N LEU A 223 -0.48 18.18 18.59
CA LEU A 223 -1.50 18.79 17.73
C LEU A 223 -2.69 19.31 18.56
N GLN A 224 -3.16 18.53 19.52
CA GLN A 224 -4.23 18.93 20.44
C GLN A 224 -3.83 20.18 21.25
N GLU A 225 -2.64 20.21 21.84
CA GLU A 225 -2.16 21.37 22.59
C GLU A 225 -1.97 22.61 21.70
N LEU A 226 -1.48 22.43 20.47
CA LEU A 226 -1.36 23.50 19.49
C LEU A 226 -2.73 24.09 19.16
N GLN A 227 -3.75 23.25 18.97
CA GLN A 227 -5.11 23.68 18.69
C GLN A 227 -5.76 24.38 19.89
N GLU A 228 -5.52 23.89 21.10
CA GLU A 228 -6.00 24.57 22.32
C GLU A 228 -5.33 25.94 22.51
N LEU A 229 -4.03 26.05 22.25
CA LEU A 229 -3.34 27.33 22.27
C LEU A 229 -3.90 28.28 21.21
N HIS A 230 -4.14 27.77 19.99
CA HIS A 230 -4.75 28.51 18.90
C HIS A 230 -6.11 29.11 19.32
N LYS A 231 -7.01 28.29 19.89
CA LYS A 231 -8.32 28.75 20.39
C LYS A 231 -8.19 29.89 21.41
N ARG A 232 -7.23 29.79 22.34
CA ARG A 232 -6.98 30.82 23.36
C ARG A 232 -6.51 32.14 22.76
N VAL A 233 -5.57 32.10 21.81
CA VAL A 233 -5.05 33.33 21.20
C VAL A 233 -6.01 33.91 20.16
N GLN A 234 -6.91 33.12 19.57
CA GLN A 234 -7.92 33.62 18.64
C GLN A 234 -8.88 34.64 19.25
N ILE A 235 -9.08 34.62 20.57
CA ILE A 235 -9.83 35.64 21.32
C ILE A 235 -9.28 37.05 21.03
N LEU A 236 -7.98 37.15 20.77
CA LEU A 236 -7.34 38.37 20.31
C LEU A 236 -7.66 38.56 18.83
N LYS A 237 -8.60 39.46 18.52
CA LYS A 237 -9.10 39.66 17.16
C LYS A 237 -8.04 40.13 16.15
N GLN A 238 -7.01 40.86 16.58
CA GLN A 238 -6.00 41.40 15.67
C GLN A 238 -4.75 40.49 15.59
N PRO A 239 -4.29 40.11 14.40
CA PRO A 239 -3.12 39.24 14.20
C PRO A 239 -1.85 39.72 14.91
N LYS A 240 -1.58 41.03 14.91
CA LYS A 240 -0.41 41.62 15.59
C LYS A 240 -0.37 41.32 17.09
N PHE A 241 -1.54 41.28 17.74
CA PHE A 241 -1.62 40.95 19.16
C PHE A 241 -1.39 39.45 19.36
N ARG A 242 -1.99 38.58 18.53
CA ARG A 242 -1.73 37.14 18.58
C ARG A 242 -0.23 36.84 18.55
N ASN A 243 0.48 37.43 17.59
CA ASN A 243 1.93 37.24 17.44
C ASN A 243 2.72 37.78 18.65
N PHE A 244 2.35 38.96 19.16
CA PHE A 244 2.96 39.53 20.36
C PHE A 244 2.80 38.61 21.58
N PHE A 245 1.59 38.10 21.83
CA PHE A 245 1.33 37.18 22.96
C PHE A 245 2.07 35.84 22.81
N LEU A 246 2.17 35.31 21.58
CA LEU A 246 2.95 34.10 21.33
C LEU A 246 4.46 34.33 21.52
N GLN A 247 4.98 35.48 21.10
CA GLN A 247 6.39 35.85 21.31
C GLN A 247 6.70 36.05 22.80
N LEU A 248 5.82 36.70 23.55
CA LEU A 248 5.93 36.82 24.99
C LEU A 248 5.88 35.42 25.63
N GLY A 249 4.84 34.62 25.41
CA GLY A 249 4.72 33.30 26.01
C GLY A 249 5.94 32.41 25.76
N LYS A 250 6.51 32.43 24.55
CA LYS A 250 7.75 31.72 24.20
C LYS A 250 8.96 32.10 25.07
N GLY A 251 9.05 33.34 25.55
CA GLY A 251 10.13 33.84 26.40
C GLY A 251 10.02 33.40 27.86
N TRP A 252 8.80 33.14 28.34
CA TRP A 252 8.50 32.85 29.75
C TRP A 252 8.31 31.34 30.02
N ILE A 253 8.21 30.53 28.96
CA ILE A 253 8.09 29.08 29.06
C ILE A 253 9.47 28.43 29.16
N THR A 254 9.71 27.77 30.29
CA THR A 254 10.91 26.95 30.54
C THR A 254 10.77 25.54 29.95
N ASP A 255 9.53 25.03 29.85
CA ASP A 255 9.26 23.71 29.29
C ASP A 255 9.56 23.65 27.79
N ARG A 256 10.41 22.68 27.40
CA ARG A 256 10.91 22.59 26.02
C ARG A 256 9.81 22.25 25.03
N GLU A 257 8.81 21.46 25.43
CA GLU A 257 7.72 21.01 24.55
C GLU A 257 6.71 22.13 24.33
N ARG A 258 6.28 22.81 25.38
CA ARG A 258 5.44 24.02 25.28
C ARG A 258 6.13 25.11 24.47
N LYS A 259 7.44 25.32 24.65
CA LYS A 259 8.18 26.29 23.83
C LYS A 259 8.17 25.93 22.34
N ARG A 260 8.14 24.63 22.01
CA ARG A 260 7.98 24.16 20.62
C ARG A 260 6.57 24.43 20.09
N ILE A 261 5.52 24.21 20.90
CA ILE A 261 4.14 24.50 20.52
C ILE A 261 3.96 25.99 20.16
N TYR A 262 4.46 26.88 21.02
CA TYR A 262 4.41 28.32 20.77
C TYR A 262 5.17 28.73 19.50
N LYS A 263 6.37 28.17 19.28
CA LYS A 263 7.13 28.39 18.04
C LYS A 263 6.38 27.88 16.81
N GLY A 264 5.76 26.70 16.89
CA GLY A 264 5.00 26.10 15.80
C GLY A 264 3.79 26.94 15.41
N LEU A 265 3.01 27.38 16.39
CA LEU A 265 1.84 28.23 16.16
C LEU A 265 2.21 29.62 15.62
N LEU A 266 3.30 30.23 16.12
CA LEU A 266 3.78 31.49 15.59
C LEU A 266 4.15 31.37 14.10
N LYS A 267 4.87 30.30 13.73
CA LYS A 267 5.24 30.04 12.34
C LYS A 267 4.01 29.79 11.45
N LEU A 268 3.02 29.05 11.95
CA LEU A 268 1.74 28.86 11.25
C LEU A 268 1.06 30.19 10.91
N TYR A 269 1.03 31.13 11.87
CA TYR A 269 0.46 32.46 11.66
C TYR A 269 1.29 33.31 10.70
N GLU A 270 2.62 33.24 10.76
CA GLU A 270 3.51 33.89 9.79
C GLU A 270 3.26 33.38 8.35
N GLU A 271 2.87 32.11 8.20
CA GLU A 271 2.52 31.48 6.92
C GLU A 271 1.06 31.69 6.50
N GLY A 272 0.24 32.40 7.30
CA GLY A 272 -1.15 32.75 6.96
C GLY A 272 -2.20 31.69 7.33
N TRP A 273 -1.86 30.70 8.17
CA TRP A 273 -2.83 29.79 8.76
C TRP A 273 -3.62 30.50 9.89
N PRO A 274 -4.93 30.23 10.11
CA PRO A 274 -5.78 29.29 9.39
C PRO A 274 -6.53 29.89 8.19
N GLU A 275 -6.31 31.17 7.90
CA GLU A 275 -7.11 31.94 6.92
C GLU A 275 -6.87 31.48 5.47
N LYS A 276 -5.66 30.99 5.19
CA LYS A 276 -5.32 30.35 3.92
C LYS A 276 -5.74 28.88 3.97
N ARG A 277 -6.85 28.54 3.27
CA ARG A 277 -7.19 27.13 3.00
C ARG A 277 -6.25 26.60 1.92
N TYR A 278 -5.72 25.42 2.15
CA TYR A 278 -4.77 24.79 1.25
C TYR A 278 -5.40 23.54 0.63
N ASN A 279 -5.30 23.40 -0.69
CA ASN A 279 -5.85 22.25 -1.41
C ASN A 279 -4.99 21.00 -1.16
N SER A 280 -5.61 19.90 -0.73
CA SER A 280 -4.96 18.69 -0.24
C SER A 280 -4.87 17.56 -1.27
N GLU A 281 -4.80 17.85 -2.58
CA GLU A 281 -5.01 16.83 -3.63
C GLU A 281 -3.85 15.84 -3.85
N GLU A 282 -2.79 15.83 -3.03
CA GLU A 282 -1.65 14.91 -3.20
C GLU A 282 -1.36 14.11 -1.93
N ALA A 283 -2.28 13.24 -1.50
CA ALA A 283 -1.97 12.10 -0.60
C ALA A 283 -3.12 11.08 -0.51
N GLU A 284 -3.79 10.72 -1.61
CA GLU A 284 -4.57 9.48 -1.62
C GLU A 284 -3.66 8.32 -2.02
N GLU A 285 -3.04 7.68 -1.02
CA GLU A 285 -2.68 6.27 -1.16
C GLU A 285 -4.00 5.53 -1.42
N THR A 286 -4.19 5.09 -2.67
CA THR A 286 -5.29 4.20 -3.03
C THR A 286 -5.28 3.01 -2.07
N GLU A 287 -6.38 2.82 -1.33
CA GLU A 287 -6.51 1.65 -0.46
C GLU A 287 -6.21 0.40 -1.31
N PRO A 288 -5.23 -0.45 -0.96
CA PRO A 288 -5.16 -1.76 -1.56
C PRO A 288 -6.48 -2.45 -1.24
N VAL A 289 -7.23 -2.78 -2.30
CA VAL A 289 -8.55 -3.44 -2.26
C VAL A 289 -8.48 -4.53 -1.21
N ARG A 290 -9.16 -4.32 -0.07
CA ARG A 290 -9.15 -5.24 1.06
C ARG A 290 -9.68 -6.59 0.59
N PRO A 291 -8.89 -7.68 0.65
CA PRO A 291 -9.47 -9.01 0.61
C PRO A 291 -10.41 -9.13 1.81
N ARG A 292 -11.66 -9.56 1.58
CA ARG A 292 -12.55 -9.89 2.69
C ARG A 292 -11.95 -11.07 3.45
N LEU A 293 -11.31 -10.80 4.58
CA LEU A 293 -10.93 -11.83 5.55
C LEU A 293 -12.22 -12.50 6.03
N LYS A 294 -12.37 -13.80 5.77
CA LYS A 294 -13.40 -14.60 6.43
C LYS A 294 -12.85 -14.93 7.83
N LEU A 295 -13.43 -14.30 8.85
CA LEU A 295 -13.33 -14.74 10.24
C LEU A 295 -14.27 -15.92 10.47
#